data_AF-A0A8C5XMK9-F1
#
_entry.id   AF-A0A8C5XMK9-F1
#
_cell.length_a   1.000
_cell.length_b   1.000
_cell.length_c   1.000
_cell.angle_alpha   90.00
_cell.angle_beta   90.00
_cell.angle_gamma   90.00
#
_symmetry.space_group_name_H-M   'P 1'
#
loop_
_entity.id
_entity.type
_entity.pdbx_description
1 polymer ?
#
loop_
_entity_poly.entity_id
_entity_poly.type
_entity_poly.pdbx_seq_one_letter_code
_entity_poly.pdbx_strand_id
1 'polypeptide(L)'
;MLFYSFFKSLVGKDVVVELKNDLYLNIKLTDISVTDPEKYPHMLSVKNCFIRGSVVRYVQLPADEVDTQLLQDAARKEALQQKQ
;
A
#
# COMPACT_ATOMS: atom_id res chain seq x y z
N MET A 1 -0.26 -6.44 13.87
CA MET A 1 -0.40 -4.96 13.75
C MET A 1 0.68 -4.30 12.90
N LEU A 2 1.85 -4.94 12.72
CA LEU A 2 2.99 -4.45 11.93
C LEU A 2 2.63 -3.64 10.67
N PHE A 3 1.94 -4.26 9.70
CA PHE A 3 1.67 -3.63 8.41
C PHE A 3 0.67 -2.47 8.48
N TYR A 4 -0.28 -2.50 9.42
CA TYR A 4 -1.18 -1.37 9.64
C TYR A 4 -0.40 -0.13 10.11
N SER A 5 0.48 -0.30 11.10
CA SER A 5 1.33 0.78 11.59
C SER A 5 2.30 1.28 10.53
N PHE A 6 2.86 0.37 9.73
CA PHE A 6 3.73 0.71 8.59
C PHE A 6 3.00 1.53 7.53
N PHE A 7 1.81 1.14 7.09
CA PHE A 7 1.07 1.95 6.11
C PHE A 7 0.59 3.28 6.69
N LYS A 8 0.37 3.37 8.01
CA LYS A 8 0.07 4.63 8.68
C LYS A 8 1.25 5.62 8.61
N SER A 9 2.51 5.16 8.64
CA SER A 9 3.67 6.05 8.49
C SER A 9 3.84 6.57 7.06
N LEU A 10 3.22 5.93 6.08
CA LEU A 10 3.28 6.30 4.66
C LEU A 10 2.12 7.21 4.21
N VAL A 11 1.27 7.65 5.14
CA VAL A 11 0.17 8.58 4.83
C VAL A 11 0.74 9.93 4.36
N GLY A 12 0.32 10.37 3.19
CA GLY A 12 0.81 11.61 2.55
C GLY A 12 2.06 11.43 1.70
N LYS A 13 2.53 10.19 1.50
CA LYS A 13 3.64 9.85 0.61
C LYS A 13 3.10 9.31 -0.73
N ASP A 14 3.88 9.53 -1.78
CA ASP A 14 3.55 9.00 -3.10
C ASP A 14 3.87 7.50 -3.16
N VAL A 15 2.86 6.72 -3.53
CA VAL A 15 2.94 5.26 -3.61
C VAL A 15 2.25 4.78 -4.88
N VAL A 16 2.77 3.70 -5.47
CA VAL A 16 2.13 3.05 -6.64
C VAL A 16 1.52 1.74 -6.18
N VAL A 17 0.22 1.55 -6.42
CA VAL A 17 -0.50 0.33 -6.02
C VAL A 17 -0.77 -0.51 -7.27
N GLU A 18 -0.19 -1.70 -7.35
CA GLU A 18 -0.52 -2.70 -8.35
C GLU A 18 -1.65 -3.59 -7.82
N LEU A 19 -2.68 -3.81 -8.62
CA LEU A 19 -3.86 -4.57 -8.21
C LEU A 19 -3.76 -6.06 -8.56
N LYS A 20 -4.23 -6.89 -7.64
CA LYS A 20 -4.48 -8.34 -7.73
C LYS A 20 -5.98 -8.57 -7.96
N ASN A 21 -6.33 -9.82 -8.25
CA ASN A 21 -7.73 -10.24 -8.10
C ASN A 21 -8.14 -10.64 -6.67
N ASP A 22 -7.24 -10.88 -5.67
CA ASP A 22 -7.62 -11.26 -4.28
C ASP A 22 -6.51 -11.08 -3.17
N LEU A 23 -6.77 -10.36 -2.03
CA LEU A 23 -6.14 -10.34 -0.65
C LEU A 23 -6.39 -9.07 0.23
N TYR A 24 -6.88 -9.09 1.49
CA TYR A 24 -7.45 -7.91 2.23
C TYR A 24 -6.53 -6.87 2.98
N LEU A 25 -6.18 -5.70 2.41
CA LEU A 25 -5.77 -4.43 3.11
C LEU A 25 -6.22 -3.08 2.44
N ASN A 26 -7.27 -2.39 2.92
CA ASN A 26 -7.87 -1.24 2.20
C ASN A 26 -6.94 0.00 2.12
N ILE A 27 -6.89 0.66 0.96
CA ILE A 27 -6.07 1.85 0.69
C ILE A 27 -6.96 2.97 0.12
N LYS A 28 -6.84 4.19 0.65
CA LYS A 28 -7.44 5.39 0.06
C LYS A 28 -6.34 6.22 -0.60
N LEU A 29 -6.44 6.45 -1.90
CA LEU A 29 -5.52 7.28 -2.65
C LEU A 29 -6.20 8.60 -3.04
N THR A 30 -5.44 9.67 -3.00
CA THR A 30 -5.85 11.01 -3.42
C THR A 30 -4.94 11.50 -4.52
N ASP A 31 -5.49 12.23 -5.48
CA ASP A 31 -4.78 12.76 -6.65
C ASP A 31 -4.07 11.68 -7.49
N ILE A 32 -4.83 10.66 -7.89
CA ILE A 32 -4.29 9.50 -8.62
C ILE A 32 -4.01 9.82 -10.09
N SER A 33 -2.94 9.21 -10.61
CA SER A 33 -2.67 9.09 -12.04
C SER A 33 -2.49 7.62 -12.41
N VAL A 34 -3.04 7.21 -13.55
CA VAL A 34 -2.87 5.85 -14.06
C VAL A 34 -1.67 5.79 -14.99
N THR A 35 -0.77 4.84 -14.75
CA THR A 35 0.47 4.66 -15.53
C THR A 35 0.21 4.35 -17.01
N ASP A 36 -0.83 3.55 -17.32
CA ASP A 36 -1.23 3.19 -18.68
C ASP A 36 -2.65 3.72 -19.01
N PRO A 37 -2.81 5.03 -19.28
CA PRO A 37 -4.12 5.64 -19.46
C PRO A 37 -4.87 5.13 -20.70
N GLU A 38 -4.16 4.76 -21.77
CA GLU A 38 -4.76 4.26 -23.02
C GLU A 38 -5.47 2.91 -22.82
N LYS A 39 -4.93 2.07 -21.94
CA LYS A 39 -5.48 0.76 -21.63
C LYS A 39 -6.63 0.83 -20.62
N TYR A 40 -6.64 1.87 -19.78
CA TYR A 40 -7.64 2.07 -18.72
C TYR A 40 -8.27 3.47 -18.77
N PRO A 41 -8.94 3.85 -19.89
CA PRO A 41 -9.43 5.21 -20.10
C PRO A 41 -10.54 5.63 -19.14
N HIS A 42 -11.25 4.65 -18.55
CA HIS A 42 -12.31 4.90 -17.56
C HIS A 42 -11.79 5.51 -16.24
N MET A 43 -10.49 5.40 -15.96
CA MET A 43 -9.87 5.97 -14.77
C MET A 43 -9.43 7.42 -14.97
N LEU A 44 -9.44 7.94 -16.20
CA LEU A 44 -8.93 9.30 -16.51
C LEU A 44 -9.71 10.42 -15.81
N SER A 45 -10.98 10.20 -15.48
CA SER A 45 -11.81 11.17 -14.76
C SER A 45 -11.76 11.00 -13.23
N VAL A 46 -11.11 9.93 -12.74
CA VAL A 46 -11.07 9.59 -11.32
C VAL A 46 -9.86 10.24 -10.67
N LYS A 47 -10.09 11.21 -9.79
CA LYS A 47 -9.01 11.88 -9.03
C LYS A 47 -8.70 11.22 -7.69
N ASN A 48 -9.71 10.62 -7.05
CA ASN A 48 -9.57 9.97 -5.74
C ASN A 48 -10.20 8.59 -5.81
N CYS A 49 -9.56 7.58 -5.23
CA CYS A 49 -10.10 6.23 -5.21
C CYS A 49 -9.97 5.57 -3.84
N PHE A 50 -10.91 4.69 -3.55
CA PHE A 50 -10.82 3.76 -2.44
C PHE A 50 -10.63 2.37 -3.02
N ILE A 51 -9.47 1.79 -2.75
CA ILE A 51 -9.10 0.45 -3.18
C ILE A 51 -9.39 -0.48 -2.01
N ARG A 52 -10.36 -1.38 -2.23
CA ARG A 52 -10.56 -2.47 -1.28
C ARG A 52 -9.29 -3.28 -1.27
N GLY A 53 -8.86 -3.59 -0.07
CA GLY A 53 -7.60 -4.21 0.11
C GLY A 53 -7.44 -5.50 -0.60
N SER A 54 -8.54 -6.27 -0.63
CA SER A 54 -8.72 -7.52 -1.34
C SER A 54 -8.27 -7.50 -2.78
N VAL A 55 -8.02 -6.36 -3.40
CA VAL A 55 -7.55 -6.31 -4.77
C VAL A 55 -6.13 -5.77 -4.89
N VAL A 56 -5.33 -5.73 -3.82
CA VAL A 56 -3.95 -5.20 -3.87
C VAL A 56 -2.94 -6.34 -4.04
N ARG A 57 -2.10 -6.25 -5.08
CA ARG A 57 -1.00 -7.19 -5.35
C ARG A 57 0.29 -6.70 -4.71
N TYR A 58 0.69 -5.48 -5.06
CA TYR A 58 1.92 -4.85 -4.64
C TYR A 58 1.65 -3.38 -4.31
N VAL A 59 2.41 -2.86 -3.36
CA VAL A 59 2.54 -1.43 -3.12
C VAL A 59 4.01 -1.09 -3.30
N GLN A 60 4.33 -0.33 -4.34
CA GLN A 60 5.67 0.16 -4.60
C GLN A 60 5.88 1.44 -3.80
N LEU A 61 7.01 1.50 -3.11
CA LEU A 61 7.36 2.55 -2.17
C LEU A 61 8.77 3.09 -2.51
N PRO A 62 9.03 4.39 -2.31
CA PRO A 62 10.39 4.91 -2.36
C PRO A 62 11.23 4.29 -1.24
N ALA A 63 12.48 3.93 -1.54
CA ALA A 63 13.38 3.35 -0.53
C ALA A 63 13.65 4.33 0.63
N ASP A 64 13.67 5.63 0.36
CA ASP A 64 13.95 6.69 1.33
C ASP A 64 12.84 6.83 2.40
N GLU A 65 11.63 6.33 2.11
CA GLU A 65 10.47 6.36 3.01
C GLU A 65 10.40 5.12 3.92
N VAL A 66 11.35 4.20 3.81
CA VAL A 66 11.33 2.91 4.52
C VAL A 66 12.59 2.73 5.37
N ASP A 67 12.44 2.86 6.69
CA ASP A 67 13.46 2.43 7.65
C ASP A 67 13.45 0.90 7.78
N THR A 68 14.43 0.26 7.13
CA THR A 68 14.55 -1.20 7.12
C THR A 68 14.97 -1.77 8.48
N GLN A 69 15.69 -1.02 9.33
CA GLN A 69 16.08 -1.49 10.66
C GLN A 69 14.85 -1.57 11.56
N LEU A 70 14.05 -0.51 11.57
CA LEU A 70 12.80 -0.47 12.32
C LEU A 70 11.84 -1.59 11.86
N LEU A 71 11.72 -1.80 10.54
CA LEU A 71 10.86 -2.83 9.97
C LEU A 71 11.30 -4.24 10.39
N GLN A 72 12.60 -4.52 10.37
CA GLN A 72 13.14 -5.81 10.80
C GLN A 72 12.89 -6.06 12.28
N ASP A 73 13.14 -5.08 13.14
CA ASP A 73 12.94 -5.22 14.58
C ASP A 73 11.46 -5.40 14.93
N ALA A 74 10.58 -4.63 14.28
CA ALA A 74 9.13 -4.75 14.46
C ALA A 74 8.62 -6.12 13.96
N ALA A 75 9.14 -6.63 12.84
CA ALA A 75 8.78 -7.95 12.33
C ALA A 75 9.17 -9.10 13.28
N ARG A 76 10.39 -9.05 13.88
CA ARG A 76 10.81 -10.04 14.87
C ARG A 76 9.90 -10.04 16.10
N LYS A 77 9.53 -8.86 16.60
CA LYS A 77 8.61 -8.72 17.75
C LYS A 77 7.21 -9.22 17.45
N GLU A 78 6.64 -8.84 16.31
CA GLU A 78 5.29 -9.26 15.90
C GLU A 78 5.23 -10.79 15.69
N ALA A 79 6.24 -11.40 15.09
CA ALA A 79 6.28 -12.86 14.88
C ALA A 79 6.34 -13.66 16.19
N LEU A 80 6.95 -13.10 17.25
CA LEU A 80 6.95 -13.69 18.58
C LEU A 80 5.57 -13.55 19.25
N GLN A 81 4.91 -12.39 19.08
CA GLN A 81 3.59 -12.12 19.65
C GLN A 81 2.47 -12.95 18.99
N GLN A 82 2.53 -13.21 17.68
CA GLN A 82 1.52 -14.03 16.99
C GLN A 82 1.59 -15.52 17.32
N LYS A 83 2.69 -15.98 17.93
CA LYS A 83 2.87 -17.39 18.33
C LYS A 83 2.42 -17.69 19.76
N GLN A 84 2.08 -16.66 20.54
CA GLN A 84 1.49 -16.79 21.88
C GLN A 84 -0.03 -16.79 21.78
#